data_AF-A0A7K3MY74-F1
#
_entry.id   AF-A0A7K3MY74-F1
#
_cell.length_a   1.000
_cell.length_b   1.000
_cell.length_c   1.000
_cell.angle_alpha   90.00
_cell.angle_beta   90.00
_cell.angle_gamma   90.00
#
_symmetry.space_group_name_H-M   'P 1'
#
loop_
_entity.id
_entity.type
_entity.pdbx_description
1 polymer ?
#
loop_
_entity_poly.entity_id
_entity_poly.type
_entity_poly.pdbx_seq_one_letter_code
_entity_poly.pdbx_strand_id
1 'polypeptide(L)'
;MEKLIHCHSGSLAAMIAKQNGNGTWDIFGITEVFGMGSADYNTKLFDFEISDLIILNSFSGISYVCLKKDQKWGLLEIKDNETIECDWKIISEFIYPTAEKMLSDFKINSFDFMS
;
A
#
# COMPACT_ATOMS: atom_id res chain seq x y z
N MET A 1 -13.46 1.00 7.70
CA MET A 1 -13.30 1.62 6.36
C MET A 1 -12.28 0.79 5.60
N GLU A 2 -12.45 0.59 4.29
CA GLU A 2 -11.49 -0.12 3.45
C GLU A 2 -10.99 0.80 2.34
N LYS A 3 -9.70 0.69 2.00
CA LYS A 3 -9.07 1.39 0.88
C LYS A 3 -8.35 0.37 0.00
N LEU A 4 -8.58 0.46 -1.30
CA LEU A 4 -7.97 -0.42 -2.29
C LEU A 4 -6.61 0.13 -2.71
N ILE A 5 -5.63 -0.77 -2.82
CA ILE A 5 -4.29 -0.46 -3.32
C ILE A 5 -4.12 -1.21 -4.64
N HIS A 6 -3.99 -0.49 -5.74
CA HIS A 6 -3.84 -1.05 -7.09
C HIS A 6 -2.39 -0.95 -7.53
N CYS A 7 -1.86 -1.97 -8.22
CA CYS A 7 -0.49 -1.96 -8.77
C CYS A 7 -0.48 -2.16 -10.31
N HIS A 8 -1.56 -2.69 -10.90
CA HIS A 8 -1.72 -3.03 -12.32
C HIS A 8 -3.04 -2.49 -12.87
N SER A 9 -3.48 -2.91 -14.07
CA SER A 9 -4.63 -2.43 -14.88
C SER A 9 -6.03 -2.36 -14.22
N GLY A 10 -6.13 -2.55 -12.90
CA GLY A 10 -7.30 -2.16 -12.11
C GLY A 10 -8.38 -3.23 -11.96
N SER A 11 -8.19 -4.42 -12.52
CA SER A 11 -9.14 -5.53 -12.37
C SER A 11 -9.15 -6.12 -10.96
N LEU A 12 -8.02 -6.12 -10.26
CA LEU A 12 -7.88 -6.57 -8.87
C LEU A 12 -7.09 -5.50 -8.10
N ALA A 13 -7.38 -5.39 -6.81
CA ALA A 13 -6.50 -4.66 -5.91
C ALA A 13 -5.31 -5.56 -5.60
N ALA A 14 -4.10 -5.01 -5.61
CA ALA A 14 -2.91 -5.71 -5.16
C ALA A 14 -3.01 -6.04 -3.66
N MET A 15 -3.56 -5.09 -2.90
CA MET A 15 -3.72 -5.18 -1.45
C MET A 15 -4.94 -4.36 -1.02
N ILE A 16 -5.42 -4.59 0.20
CA ILE A 16 -6.44 -3.75 0.83
C ILE A 16 -5.98 -3.27 2.20
N ALA A 17 -6.17 -1.98 2.47
CA ALA A 17 -5.97 -1.41 3.78
C ALA A 17 -7.32 -1.35 4.51
N LYS A 18 -7.42 -2.01 5.66
CA LYS A 18 -8.61 -2.01 6.52
C LYS A 18 -8.36 -1.19 7.76
N GLN A 19 -9.29 -0.28 8.07
CA GLN A 19 -9.24 0.51 9.29
C GLN A 19 -9.86 -0.27 10.45
N ASN A 20 -9.11 -0.38 11.53
CA ASN A 20 -9.50 -0.99 12.79
C ASN A 20 -10.42 -0.07 13.60
N GLY A 21 -11.13 -0.62 14.60
CA GLY A 21 -12.06 0.14 15.45
C GLY A 21 -11.40 1.25 16.29
N ASN A 22 -10.09 1.17 16.51
CA ASN A 22 -9.28 2.18 17.20
C ASN A 22 -8.73 3.27 16.24
N GLY A 23 -9.06 3.21 14.95
CA GLY A 23 -8.62 4.16 13.93
C GLY A 23 -7.28 3.84 13.26
N THR A 24 -6.54 2.82 13.74
CA THR A 24 -5.33 2.33 13.07
C THR A 24 -5.69 1.51 11.84
N TRP A 25 -4.67 1.13 11.07
CA TRP A 25 -4.81 0.42 9.82
C TRP A 25 -4.01 -0.88 9.82
N ASP A 26 -4.52 -1.85 9.08
CA ASP A 26 -3.82 -3.07 8.71
C ASP A 26 -3.88 -3.24 7.19
N ILE A 27 -2.82 -3.80 6.62
CA ILE A 27 -2.74 -4.10 5.18
C ILE A 27 -2.84 -5.61 4.98
N PHE A 28 -3.70 -6.02 4.06
CA PHE A 28 -3.95 -7.40 3.71
C PHE A 28 -3.65 -7.66 2.23
N GLY A 29 -2.95 -8.77 1.96
CA GLY A 29 -2.66 -9.28 0.63
C GLY A 29 -3.70 -10.30 0.17
N ILE A 30 -3.68 -10.62 -1.12
CA ILE A 30 -4.55 -11.61 -1.74
C ILE A 30 -4.30 -12.99 -1.11
N THR A 31 -5.35 -13.79 -1.02
CA THR A 31 -5.32 -15.19 -0.55
C THR A 31 -5.98 -16.15 -1.51
N GLU A 32 -7.08 -15.75 -2.16
CA GLU A 32 -7.79 -16.58 -3.13
C GLU A 32 -8.41 -15.68 -4.21
N VAL A 33 -8.41 -16.12 -5.47
CA VAL A 33 -9.02 -15.39 -6.60
C VAL A 33 -10.18 -16.19 -7.16
N PHE A 34 -11.35 -15.56 -7.22
CA PHE A 34 -12.58 -16.17 -7.73
C PHE A 34 -12.86 -15.81 -9.19
N GLY A 35 -12.06 -14.92 -9.79
CA GLY A 35 -12.23 -14.40 -11.15
C GLY A 35 -13.08 -13.12 -11.20
N MET A 36 -13.19 -12.52 -12.40
CA MET A 36 -13.97 -11.27 -12.65
C MET A 36 -13.64 -10.10 -11.69
N GLY A 37 -12.39 -9.99 -11.27
CA GLY A 37 -11.95 -8.93 -10.35
C GLY A 37 -12.32 -9.15 -8.89
N SER A 38 -12.67 -10.39 -8.52
CA SER A 38 -12.98 -10.77 -7.14
C SER A 38 -11.87 -11.63 -6.53
N ALA A 39 -11.47 -11.28 -5.32
CA ALA A 39 -10.48 -12.00 -4.53
C ALA A 39 -10.73 -11.80 -3.02
N ASP A 40 -10.28 -12.77 -2.23
CA ASP A 40 -10.21 -12.68 -0.77
C ASP A 40 -8.85 -12.15 -0.32
N TYR A 41 -8.86 -11.33 0.74
CA TYR A 41 -7.67 -10.68 1.29
C TYR A 41 -7.59 -10.93 2.80
N ASN A 42 -7.04 -12.09 3.18
CA ASN A 42 -7.00 -12.55 4.57
C ASN A 42 -5.58 -12.61 5.15
N THR A 43 -4.52 -12.41 4.35
CA THR A 43 -3.14 -12.41 4.84
C THR A 43 -2.74 -11.02 5.30
N LYS A 44 -2.61 -10.81 6.62
CA LYS A 44 -2.07 -9.56 7.19
C LYS A 44 -0.57 -9.46 6.92
N LEU A 45 -0.12 -8.33 6.36
CA LEU A 45 1.28 -8.16 5.93
C LEU A 45 2.24 -7.77 7.07
N PHE A 46 1.73 -7.06 8.07
CA PHE A 46 2.56 -6.43 9.09
C PHE A 46 2.02 -6.68 10.48
N ASP A 47 2.90 -7.00 11.42
CA ASP A 47 2.55 -7.22 12.84
C ASP A 47 2.61 -5.92 13.67
N PHE A 48 2.77 -4.75 13.04
CA PHE A 48 2.80 -3.46 13.71
C PHE A 48 1.57 -2.62 13.37
N GLU A 49 1.21 -1.71 14.26
CA GLU A 49 0.09 -0.78 14.04
C GLU A 49 0.46 0.35 13.08
N ILE A 50 -0.37 0.55 12.04
CA ILE A 50 -0.24 1.69 11.12
C ILE A 50 -1.19 2.78 11.60
N SER A 51 -0.64 3.82 12.22
CA SER A 51 -1.40 4.95 12.75
C SER A 51 -2.03 5.83 11.67
N ASP A 52 -1.44 5.89 10.48
CA ASP A 52 -1.94 6.63 9.32
C ASP A 52 -1.31 6.09 8.04
N LEU A 53 -1.94 6.32 6.90
CA LEU A 53 -1.39 5.93 5.59
C LEU A 53 -1.84 6.84 4.45
N ILE A 54 -0.95 6.98 3.47
CA ILE A 54 -1.21 7.67 2.20
C ILE A 54 -0.96 6.66 1.08
N ILE A 55 -2.00 6.39 0.29
CA ILE A 55 -1.92 5.46 -0.85
C ILE A 55 -1.68 6.27 -2.11
N LEU A 56 -0.60 5.95 -2.81
CA LEU A 56 -0.23 6.48 -4.11
C LEU A 56 -0.48 5.36 -5.13
N ASN A 57 -1.72 5.29 -5.60
CA ASN A 57 -2.15 4.27 -6.55
C ASN A 57 -1.64 4.55 -7.96
N SER A 58 -1.32 3.47 -8.67
CA SER A 58 -0.91 3.48 -10.05
C SER A 58 -1.45 2.26 -10.78
N PHE A 59 -1.71 2.43 -12.07
CA PHE A 59 -2.07 1.37 -13.01
C PHE A 59 -0.93 1.04 -13.97
N SER A 60 0.26 1.66 -13.79
CA SER A 60 1.43 1.51 -14.66
C SER A 60 2.47 0.51 -14.14
N GLY A 61 2.15 -0.25 -13.09
CA GLY A 61 2.98 -1.35 -12.59
C GLY A 61 3.66 -1.10 -11.24
N ILE A 62 3.66 0.12 -10.71
CA ILE A 62 4.28 0.42 -9.40
C ILE A 62 3.41 1.39 -8.63
N SER A 63 3.08 1.01 -7.40
CA SER A 63 2.37 1.85 -6.44
C SER A 63 3.16 1.96 -5.15
N TYR A 64 2.89 3.04 -4.42
CA TYR A 64 3.54 3.30 -3.14
C TYR A 64 2.50 3.51 -2.05
N VAL A 65 2.84 3.09 -0.83
CA VAL A 65 2.06 3.41 0.35
C VAL A 65 2.98 4.00 1.40
N CYS A 66 2.74 5.26 1.76
CA CYS A 66 3.37 5.86 2.91
C CYS A 66 2.68 5.31 4.16
N LEU A 67 3.45 4.69 5.05
CA LEU A 67 2.96 4.09 6.29
C LEU A 67 3.45 4.91 7.48
N LYS A 68 2.56 5.26 8.40
CA LYS A 68 2.93 5.98 9.63
C LYS A 68 2.90 5.05 10.84
N LYS A 69 4.04 4.88 11.49
CA LYS A 69 4.21 4.13 12.74
C LYS A 69 4.95 5.01 13.74
N ASP A 70 4.48 5.08 14.99
CA ASP A 70 5.15 5.82 16.07
C ASP A 70 5.54 7.27 15.68
N GLN A 71 4.63 7.96 14.99
CA GLN A 71 4.83 9.32 14.45
C GLN A 71 5.88 9.48 13.36
N LYS A 72 6.43 8.37 12.83
CA LYS A 72 7.40 8.38 11.74
C LYS A 72 6.85 7.68 10.51
N TRP A 73 7.26 8.16 9.35
CA TRP A 73 6.86 7.65 8.05
C TRP A 73 7.90 6.69 7.50
N GLY A 74 7.41 5.59 6.96
CA GLY A 74 8.14 4.64 6.12
C GLY A 74 7.40 4.43 4.79
N LEU A 75 8.05 3.74 3.87
CA LEU A 75 7.58 3.63 2.48
C LEU A 75 7.51 2.17 2.07
N LEU A 76 6.32 1.73 1.69
CA LEU A 76 6.05 0.45 1.04
C LEU A 76 6.02 0.67 -0.47
N GLU A 77 6.82 -0.11 -1.21
CA GLU A 77 6.74 -0.25 -2.66
C GLU A 77 5.97 -1.52 -2.98
N ILE A 78 5.04 -1.43 -3.94
CA ILE A 78 4.27 -2.55 -4.48
C ILE A 78 4.46 -2.53 -5.99
N LYS A 79 4.93 -3.64 -6.55
CA LYS A 79 5.30 -3.77 -7.96
C LYS A 79 4.59 -4.94 -8.61
N ASP A 80 4.01 -4.66 -9.76
CA ASP A 80 3.36 -5.64 -10.62
C ASP A 80 4.37 -6.67 -11.14
N ASN A 81 3.90 -7.91 -11.25
CA ASN A 81 4.67 -9.06 -11.72
C ASN A 81 3.75 -9.99 -12.53
N GLU A 82 4.27 -11.13 -13.00
CA GLU A 82 3.48 -12.09 -13.80
C GLU A 82 2.57 -13.00 -12.94
N THR A 83 2.43 -12.71 -11.65
CA THR A 83 1.65 -13.49 -10.68
C THR A 83 0.48 -12.69 -10.13
N ILE A 84 -0.40 -13.37 -9.39
CA ILE A 84 -1.54 -12.73 -8.74
C ILE A 84 -1.08 -11.83 -7.58
N GLU A 85 -0.05 -12.25 -6.84
CA GLU A 85 0.48 -11.50 -5.70
C GLU A 85 1.57 -10.53 -6.19
N CYS A 86 1.32 -9.22 -6.17
CA CYS A 86 2.33 -8.22 -6.51
C CYS A 86 3.55 -8.35 -5.57
N ASP A 87 4.75 -8.12 -6.09
CA ASP A 87 5.96 -8.01 -5.27
C ASP A 87 5.84 -6.80 -4.35
N TRP A 88 6.31 -6.91 -3.11
CA TRP A 88 6.31 -5.77 -2.21
C TRP A 88 7.50 -5.77 -1.27
N LYS A 89 7.90 -4.56 -0.84
CA LYS A 89 8.97 -4.37 0.14
C LYS A 89 8.86 -3.00 0.80
N ILE A 90 9.29 -2.94 2.07
CA ILE A 90 9.55 -1.66 2.74
C ILE A 90 10.88 -1.12 2.20
N ILE A 91 10.81 -0.05 1.41
CA ILE A 91 12.00 0.62 0.84
C ILE A 91 12.50 1.78 1.70
N SER A 92 11.70 2.20 2.69
CA SER A 92 12.11 3.16 3.70
C SER A 92 11.61 2.74 5.07
N GLU A 93 12.54 2.62 6.02
CA GLU A 93 12.20 2.42 7.43
C GLU A 93 11.44 3.65 7.99
N PHE A 94 10.80 3.46 9.14
CA PHE A 94 10.02 4.50 9.82
C PHE A 94 10.92 5.55 10.49
N ILE A 95 11.61 6.35 9.69
CA ILE A 95 12.57 7.37 10.15
C ILE A 95 12.17 8.81 9.76
N TYR A 96 11.23 8.95 8.83
CA TYR A 96 10.88 10.26 8.29
C TYR A 96 9.86 11.00 9.17
N PRO A 97 10.06 12.31 9.43
CA PRO A 97 9.12 13.09 10.22
C PRO A 97 7.81 13.39 9.47
N THR A 98 7.86 13.49 8.14
CA THR A 98 6.68 13.74 7.30
C THR A 98 6.75 12.91 6.02
N ALA A 99 5.58 12.61 5.45
CA ALA A 99 5.49 11.86 4.20
C ALA A 99 6.06 12.66 3.02
N GLU A 100 5.88 13.97 2.98
CA GLU A 100 6.35 14.84 1.90
C GLU A 100 7.88 14.83 1.82
N LYS A 101 8.57 14.89 2.97
CA LYS A 101 10.03 14.79 3.01
C LYS A 101 10.50 13.43 2.48
N MET A 102 9.84 12.35 2.93
CA MET A 102 10.14 11.01 2.46
C MET A 102 9.97 10.90 0.95
N LEU A 103 8.80 11.29 0.42
CA LEU A 103 8.52 11.25 -1.02
C LEU A 103 9.52 12.10 -1.82
N SER A 104 9.90 13.28 -1.33
CA SER A 104 10.93 14.12 -1.94
C SER A 104 12.30 13.42 -2.02
N ASP A 105 12.74 12.76 -0.95
CA ASP A 105 14.03 12.05 -0.92
C ASP A 105 14.05 10.86 -1.90
N PHE A 106 12.92 10.17 -2.04
CA PHE A 106 12.73 9.09 -3.01
C PHE A 106 12.40 9.59 -4.44
N LYS A 107 12.31 10.92 -4.63
CA LYS A 107 11.93 11.56 -5.90
C LYS A 107 10.57 11.08 -6.44
N ILE A 108 9.64 10.78 -5.54
CA ILE A 108 8.27 10.38 -5.87
C ILE A 108 7.39 11.62 -5.80
N ASN A 109 6.74 11.96 -6.91
CA ASN A 109 5.79 13.05 -6.97
C ASN A 109 4.37 12.49 -6.79
N SER A 110 3.70 12.84 -5.69
CA SER A 110 2.35 12.34 -5.40
C SER A 110 1.33 12.69 -6.48
N PHE A 111 1.54 13.80 -7.21
CA PHE A 111 0.67 14.22 -8.30
C PHE A 111 0.66 13.21 -9.47
N ASP A 112 1.71 12.41 -9.64
CA ASP A 112 1.78 11.38 -10.67
C ASP A 112 0.85 10.19 -10.38
N PHE A 113 0.34 10.09 -9.14
CA PHE A 113 -0.49 9.00 -8.62
C PHE A 113 -1.92 9.46 -8.30
N MET A 114 -2.24 10.73 -8.52
CA MET A 114 -3.60 11.25 -8.43
C MET A 114 -4.29 11.02 -9.78
N SER A 115 -4.86 9.83 -9.95
CA SER A 115 -5.73 9.49 -11.09
C SER A 115 -7.20 9.45 -10.69
#